data_AF-A0A4Q6F2G1-F1
#
_entry.id   AF-A0A4Q6F2G1-F1
#
_cell.length_a   1.000
_cell.length_b   1.000
_cell.length_c   1.000
_cell.angle_alpha   90.00
_cell.angle_beta   90.00
_cell.angle_gamma   90.00
#
_symmetry.space_group_name_H-M   'P 1'
#
loop_
_entity.id
_entity.type
_entity.pdbx_description
1 polymer ?
#
loop_
_entity_poly.entity_id
_entity_poly.type
_entity_poly.pdbx_seq_one_letter_code
_entity_poly.pdbx_strand_id
1 'polypeptide(L)'
;MTHDALSPDELALIAEEEQLCDSLIKSIRQVHHDRKPQNDAAGERLELLREEASTAKSADLPALFDQMNTQRAILGLKKDEALPDPRSPYFAHLCLEEKGKRRDVLLGHLSFLRFRNSPVIDWKHAPVSRIFFNYREGEEYEEEFPGRIAHGVVVKRRVVTIYNSVLLRIHAGGKSYRKLDSGEWVRDKHGFSPSLSGGAGSANRTLQVGLGLTNT
;
A
#
# COMPACT_ATOMS: atom_id res chain seq x y z
N MET A 1 6.32 -7.15 -33.53
CA MET A 1 6.94 -7.76 -32.33
C MET A 1 6.05 -8.90 -31.89
N THR A 2 6.52 -10.15 -31.92
CA THR A 2 5.72 -11.33 -31.57
C THR A 2 5.57 -11.41 -30.05
N HIS A 3 4.42 -11.06 -29.51
CA HIS A 3 4.11 -11.33 -28.11
C HIS A 3 3.78 -12.82 -27.97
N ASP A 4 4.33 -13.49 -26.96
CA ASP A 4 3.89 -14.85 -26.66
C ASP A 4 2.46 -14.80 -26.13
N ALA A 5 1.63 -15.74 -26.59
CA ALA A 5 0.29 -15.91 -26.07
C ALA A 5 0.37 -16.27 -24.57
N LEU A 6 -0.43 -15.57 -23.77
CA LEU A 6 -0.55 -15.84 -22.34
C LEU A 6 -1.25 -17.17 -22.12
N SER A 7 -0.75 -17.98 -21.19
CA SER A 7 -1.44 -19.21 -20.80
C SER A 7 -2.71 -18.92 -19.98
N PRO A 8 -3.65 -19.88 -19.86
CA PRO A 8 -4.84 -19.72 -19.02
C PRO A 8 -4.50 -19.36 -17.56
N ASP A 9 -3.44 -19.95 -16.99
CA ASP A 9 -3.00 -19.66 -15.62
C ASP A 9 -2.44 -18.24 -15.50
N GLU A 10 -1.72 -17.76 -16.52
CA GLU A 10 -1.19 -16.40 -16.55
C GLU A 10 -2.33 -15.37 -16.65
N LEU A 11 -3.35 -15.65 -17.45
CA LEU A 11 -4.56 -14.83 -17.53
C LEU A 11 -5.35 -14.81 -16.23
N ALA A 12 -5.49 -15.96 -15.57
CA ALA A 12 -6.19 -16.05 -14.28
C ALA A 12 -5.46 -15.24 -13.19
N LEU A 13 -4.13 -15.30 -13.15
CA LEU A 13 -3.31 -14.50 -12.24
C LEU A 13 -3.49 -12.99 -12.48
N ILE A 14 -3.48 -12.57 -13.74
CA ILE A 14 -3.68 -11.17 -14.12
C ILE A 14 -5.08 -10.71 -13.70
N ALA A 15 -6.12 -11.49 -14.02
CA ALA A 15 -7.50 -11.16 -13.69
C ALA A 15 -7.72 -11.06 -12.17
N GLU A 16 -7.13 -11.95 -11.38
CA GLU A 16 -7.16 -11.89 -9.92
C GLU A 16 -6.58 -10.56 -9.42
N GLU A 17 -5.42 -10.15 -9.94
CA GLU A 17 -4.75 -8.93 -9.50
C GLU A 17 -5.49 -7.66 -9.96
N GLU A 18 -6.08 -7.66 -11.16
CA GLU A 18 -6.91 -6.55 -11.63
C GLU A 18 -8.16 -6.37 -10.75
N GLN A 19 -8.85 -7.46 -10.41
CA GLN A 19 -10.03 -7.42 -9.54
C GLN A 19 -9.70 -6.95 -8.13
N LEU A 20 -8.57 -7.42 -7.59
CA LEU A 20 -8.06 -7.01 -6.28
C LEU A 20 -7.76 -5.50 -6.26
N CYS A 21 -7.02 -5.04 -7.26
CA CYS A 21 -6.62 -3.64 -7.41
C CYS A 21 -7.85 -2.72 -7.50
N ASP A 22 -8.80 -3.04 -8.38
CA ASP A 22 -10.03 -2.25 -8.56
C ASP A 22 -10.88 -2.22 -7.28
N SER A 23 -11.05 -3.38 -6.63
CA SER A 23 -11.82 -3.48 -5.37
C SER A 23 -11.20 -2.66 -4.24
N LEU A 24 -9.88 -2.70 -4.11
CA LEU A 24 -9.15 -1.91 -3.12
C LEU A 24 -9.27 -0.41 -3.41
N ILE A 25 -9.06 0.00 -4.66
CA ILE A 25 -9.16 1.41 -5.07
C ILE A 25 -10.57 1.94 -4.79
N LYS A 26 -11.62 1.18 -5.11
CA LYS A 26 -13.00 1.53 -4.77
C LYS A 26 -13.19 1.67 -3.27
N SER A 27 -12.66 0.75 -2.46
CA SER A 27 -12.75 0.81 -1.00
C SER A 27 -12.07 2.06 -0.44
N ILE A 28 -10.86 2.38 -0.90
CA ILE A 28 -10.12 3.57 -0.44
C ILE A 28 -10.87 4.85 -0.85
N ARG A 29 -11.34 4.93 -2.11
CA ARG A 29 -12.13 6.08 -2.59
C ARG A 29 -13.42 6.28 -1.81
N GLN A 30 -14.12 5.20 -1.45
CA GLN A 30 -15.32 5.29 -0.62
C GLN A 30 -14.99 5.90 0.75
N VAL A 31 -13.91 5.47 1.40
CA VAL A 31 -13.51 6.04 2.70
C VAL A 31 -13.11 7.51 2.57
N HIS A 32 -12.42 7.90 1.49
CA HIS A 32 -12.16 9.33 1.22
C HIS A 32 -13.45 10.12 1.04
N HIS A 33 -14.42 9.57 0.30
CA HIS A 33 -15.70 10.20 0.07
C HIS A 33 -16.48 10.37 1.38
N ASP A 34 -16.56 9.35 2.22
CA ASP A 34 -17.29 9.39 3.49
C ASP A 34 -16.67 10.35 4.51
N ARG A 35 -15.33 10.48 4.51
CA ARG A 35 -14.62 11.44 5.39
C ARG A 35 -14.85 12.89 5.00
N LYS A 36 -15.08 13.19 3.71
CA LYS A 36 -15.15 14.56 3.21
C LYS A 36 -16.35 15.36 3.78
N PRO A 37 -17.61 14.92 3.64
CA PRO A 37 -18.76 15.62 4.24
C PRO A 37 -18.66 15.76 5.75
N GLN A 38 -18.07 14.76 6.42
CA GLN A 38 -17.91 14.78 7.87
C GLN A 38 -16.92 15.85 8.34
N ASN A 39 -15.84 16.07 7.57
CA ASN A 39 -14.87 17.12 7.83
C ASN A 39 -15.44 18.50 7.47
N ASP A 40 -16.15 18.60 6.34
CA ASP A 40 -16.80 19.83 5.88
C ASP A 40 -17.83 20.32 6.92
N ALA A 41 -18.76 19.44 7.35
CA ALA A 41 -19.78 19.78 8.34
C ALA A 41 -19.19 20.17 9.71
N ALA A 42 -18.09 19.55 10.11
CA ALA A 42 -17.39 19.90 11.34
C ALA A 42 -16.67 21.25 11.24
N GLY A 43 -16.14 21.59 10.06
CA GLY A 43 -15.61 22.92 9.74
C GLY A 43 -16.69 24.00 9.81
N GLU A 44 -17.81 23.79 9.12
CA GLU A 44 -18.98 24.69 9.15
C GLU A 44 -19.47 24.92 10.58
N ARG A 45 -19.53 23.87 11.42
CA ARG A 45 -19.95 24.02 12.82
C ARG A 45 -19.00 24.89 13.63
N LEU A 46 -17.70 24.80 13.40
CA LEU A 46 -16.71 25.65 14.06
C LEU A 46 -16.79 27.11 13.59
N GLU A 47 -17.09 27.33 12.31
CA GLU A 47 -17.31 28.67 11.77
C GLU A 47 -18.55 29.32 12.41
N LEU A 48 -19.67 28.60 12.48
CA LEU A 48 -20.89 29.10 13.15
C LEU A 48 -20.65 29.47 14.62
N LEU A 49 -19.92 28.63 15.36
CA LEU A 49 -19.58 28.92 16.77
C LEU A 49 -18.67 30.15 16.91
N ARG A 50 -17.78 30.40 15.94
CA ARG A 50 -16.95 31.61 15.90
C ARG A 50 -17.78 32.86 15.63
N GLU A 51 -18.70 32.80 14.68
CA GLU A 51 -19.61 33.90 14.37
C GLU A 51 -20.51 34.23 15.57
N GLU A 52 -21.06 33.20 16.22
CA GLU A 52 -21.87 33.36 17.44
C GLU A 52 -21.05 34.00 18.57
N ALA A 53 -19.82 33.51 18.81
CA ALA A 53 -18.92 34.11 19.80
C ALA A 53 -18.54 35.57 19.48
N SER A 54 -18.49 35.95 18.20
CA SER A 54 -18.15 37.32 17.79
C SER A 54 -19.25 38.35 18.13
N THR A 55 -20.50 37.89 18.26
CA THR A 55 -21.67 38.74 18.52
C THR A 55 -22.29 38.52 19.91
N ALA A 56 -21.83 37.50 20.63
CA ALA A 56 -22.33 37.12 21.96
C ALA A 56 -21.91 38.10 23.06
N LYS A 57 -22.65 38.07 24.18
CA LYS A 57 -22.30 38.81 25.40
C LYS A 57 -21.15 38.12 26.13
N SER A 58 -20.40 38.88 26.92
CA SER A 58 -19.25 38.37 27.68
C SER A 58 -19.59 37.21 28.64
N ALA A 59 -20.83 37.14 29.11
CA ALA A 59 -21.31 36.04 29.97
C ALA A 59 -21.46 34.70 29.23
N ASP A 60 -21.72 34.72 27.91
CA ASP A 60 -21.98 33.52 27.11
C ASP A 60 -20.69 32.98 26.44
N LEU A 61 -19.64 33.80 26.33
CA LEU A 61 -18.34 33.43 25.74
C LEU A 61 -17.70 32.18 26.36
N PRO A 62 -17.69 31.98 27.70
CA PRO A 62 -17.09 30.77 28.28
C PRO A 62 -17.74 29.48 27.76
N ALA A 63 -19.06 29.46 27.62
CA ALA A 63 -19.80 28.30 27.13
C ALA A 63 -19.52 28.04 25.64
N LEU A 64 -19.45 29.10 24.83
CA LEU A 64 -19.12 28.98 23.40
C LEU A 64 -17.69 28.49 23.18
N PHE A 65 -16.72 28.96 23.97
CA PHE A 65 -15.35 28.46 23.90
C PHE A 65 -15.22 27.00 24.32
N ASP A 66 -15.96 26.57 25.33
CA ASP A 66 -16.00 25.16 25.73
C ASP A 66 -16.58 24.27 24.61
N GLN A 67 -17.66 24.73 23.96
CA GLN A 67 -18.21 24.06 22.78
C GLN A 67 -17.21 24.00 21.62
N MET A 68 -16.50 25.10 21.33
CA MET A 68 -15.46 25.14 20.29
C MET A 68 -14.30 24.18 20.60
N ASN A 69 -13.83 24.16 21.85
CA ASN A 69 -12.77 23.25 22.28
C ASN A 69 -13.21 21.79 22.20
N THR A 70 -14.45 21.50 22.58
CA THR A 70 -15.03 20.16 22.42
C THR A 70 -15.10 19.75 20.96
N GLN A 71 -15.58 20.63 20.06
CA GLN A 71 -15.61 20.35 18.62
C GLN A 71 -14.20 20.13 18.04
N ARG A 72 -13.21 20.94 18.44
CA ARG A 72 -11.81 20.76 18.05
C ARG A 72 -11.21 19.47 18.60
N ALA A 73 -11.53 19.10 19.84
CA ALA A 73 -11.08 17.85 20.43
C ALA A 73 -11.68 16.65 19.68
N ILE A 74 -12.96 16.69 19.31
CA ILE A 74 -13.60 15.65 18.48
C ILE A 74 -12.92 15.53 17.11
N LEU A 75 -12.58 16.66 16.49
CA LEU A 75 -11.82 16.69 15.23
C LEU A 75 -10.40 16.16 15.39
N GLY A 76 -9.70 16.51 16.48
CA GLY A 76 -8.33 16.04 16.76
C GLY A 76 -8.27 14.58 17.20
N LEU A 77 -9.31 14.07 17.87
CA LEU A 77 -9.44 12.66 18.26
C LEU A 77 -9.70 11.76 17.06
N LYS A 78 -10.30 12.28 15.98
CA LYS A 78 -10.26 11.63 14.67
C LYS A 78 -8.83 11.73 14.17
N LYS A 79 -8.00 10.81 14.64
CA LYS A 79 -6.68 10.54 14.09
C LYS A 79 -6.89 10.50 12.58
N ASP A 80 -6.31 11.46 11.86
CA ASP A 80 -6.31 11.43 10.40
C ASP A 80 -5.38 10.28 10.04
N GLU A 81 -5.92 9.05 10.14
CA GLU A 81 -5.23 7.84 9.75
C GLU A 81 -5.04 8.02 8.25
N ALA A 82 -3.84 8.48 7.90
CA ALA A 82 -3.48 8.85 6.56
C ALA A 82 -3.86 7.69 5.64
N LEU A 83 -4.79 7.96 4.74
CA LEU A 83 -5.26 6.95 3.79
C LEU A 83 -4.22 6.79 2.68
N PRO A 84 -4.01 5.57 2.17
CA PRO A 84 -3.17 5.39 0.99
C PRO A 84 -3.72 6.17 -0.21
N ASP A 85 -2.84 6.67 -1.06
CA ASP A 85 -3.26 7.28 -2.33
C ASP A 85 -3.92 6.22 -3.23
N PRO A 86 -5.19 6.38 -3.66
CA PRO A 86 -5.84 5.47 -4.59
C PRO A 86 -5.09 5.29 -5.92
N ARG A 87 -4.21 6.23 -6.29
CA ARG A 87 -3.44 6.16 -7.54
C ARG A 87 -2.33 5.13 -7.51
N SER A 88 -1.84 4.77 -6.32
CA SER A 88 -0.80 3.76 -6.10
C SER A 88 -0.89 3.19 -4.67
N PRO A 89 -1.95 2.42 -4.37
CA PRO A 89 -2.26 2.04 -2.98
C PRO A 89 -1.34 0.96 -2.41
N TYR A 90 -0.75 0.10 -3.25
CA TYR A 90 0.20 -0.94 -2.87
C TYR A 90 1.17 -1.21 -4.03
N PHE A 91 2.30 -1.86 -3.74
CA PHE A 91 3.30 -2.25 -4.74
C PHE A 91 3.64 -3.74 -4.69
N ALA A 92 3.21 -4.46 -3.65
CA ALA A 92 3.41 -5.90 -3.56
C ALA A 92 2.19 -6.60 -2.97
N HIS A 93 1.97 -7.83 -3.44
CA HIS A 93 0.94 -8.73 -2.98
C HIS A 93 1.60 -10.04 -2.54
N LEU A 94 1.38 -10.41 -1.29
CA LEU A 94 1.98 -11.56 -0.63
C LEU A 94 0.87 -12.45 -0.08
N CYS A 95 0.93 -13.75 -0.35
CA CYS A 95 0.07 -14.75 0.28
C CYS A 95 0.93 -15.67 1.13
N LEU A 96 0.66 -15.73 2.42
CA LEU A 96 1.40 -16.54 3.38
C LEU A 96 0.51 -17.66 3.91
N GLU A 97 1.07 -18.85 4.04
CA GLU A 97 0.42 -19.98 4.69
C GLU A 97 1.14 -20.31 6.00
N GLU A 98 0.44 -20.13 7.13
CA GLU A 98 0.92 -20.54 8.46
C GLU A 98 -0.07 -21.55 9.05
N LYS A 99 0.42 -22.73 9.45
CA LYS A 99 -0.41 -23.78 10.09
C LYS A 99 -1.69 -24.10 9.31
N GLY A 100 -1.58 -24.20 7.98
CA GLY A 100 -2.70 -24.49 7.06
C GLY A 100 -3.67 -23.33 6.84
N LYS A 101 -3.40 -22.13 7.36
CA LYS A 101 -4.21 -20.93 7.12
C LYS A 101 -3.50 -19.99 6.16
N ARG A 102 -4.16 -19.70 5.03
CA ARG A 102 -3.71 -18.71 4.05
C ARG A 102 -4.17 -17.31 4.42
N ARG A 103 -3.29 -16.34 4.26
CA ARG A 103 -3.55 -14.92 4.49
C ARG A 103 -2.90 -14.10 3.39
N ASP A 104 -3.72 -13.37 2.66
CA ASP A 104 -3.26 -12.38 1.69
C ASP A 104 -2.97 -11.05 2.40
N VAL A 105 -1.88 -10.41 2.03
CA VAL A 105 -1.45 -9.11 2.55
C VAL A 105 -0.87 -8.28 1.42
N LEU A 106 -1.23 -7.00 1.40
CA LEU A 106 -0.73 -6.03 0.45
C LEU A 106 0.29 -5.14 1.15
N LEU A 107 1.38 -4.80 0.47
CA LEU A 107 2.39 -3.89 0.99
C LEU A 107 2.32 -2.56 0.27
N GLY A 108 2.16 -1.48 1.03
CA GLY A 108 2.04 -0.11 0.54
C GLY A 108 2.79 0.87 1.44
N HIS A 109 2.72 2.15 1.12
CA HIS A 109 3.37 3.21 1.91
C HIS A 109 2.58 3.61 3.16
N LEU A 110 1.29 3.32 3.19
CA LEU A 110 0.37 3.59 4.29
C LEU A 110 -0.49 2.37 4.53
N SER A 111 -0.82 2.10 5.79
CA SER A 111 -1.67 0.97 6.16
C SER A 111 -3.14 1.27 5.85
N PHE A 112 -3.88 0.26 5.37
CA PHE A 112 -5.32 0.31 5.17
C PHE A 112 -5.94 -1.04 5.55
N LEU A 113 -6.36 -1.12 6.82
CA LEU A 113 -6.85 -2.36 7.43
C LEU A 113 -8.34 -2.64 7.18
N ARG A 114 -9.06 -1.69 6.56
CA ARG A 114 -10.50 -1.81 6.27
C ARG A 114 -10.78 -2.85 5.17
N PHE A 115 -9.79 -3.12 4.31
CA PHE A 115 -9.87 -4.17 3.29
C PHE A 115 -9.51 -5.53 3.89
N ARG A 116 -10.45 -6.13 4.64
CA ARG A 116 -10.14 -7.24 5.59
C ARG A 116 -9.50 -8.48 4.98
N ASN A 117 -9.83 -8.83 3.74
CA ASN A 117 -9.33 -10.05 3.11
C ASN A 117 -7.86 -9.93 2.68
N SER A 118 -7.40 -8.71 2.39
CA SER A 118 -6.04 -8.45 1.90
C SER A 118 -5.58 -7.05 2.37
N PRO A 119 -5.44 -6.81 3.68
CA PRO A 119 -5.17 -5.48 4.19
C PRO A 119 -3.87 -4.92 3.60
N VAL A 120 -3.85 -3.61 3.37
CA VAL A 120 -2.61 -2.91 3.02
C VAL A 120 -1.85 -2.62 4.30
N ILE A 121 -0.57 -2.95 4.30
CA ILE A 121 0.34 -2.79 5.44
C ILE A 121 1.48 -1.87 5.02
N ASP A 122 1.81 -0.90 5.87
CA ASP A 122 2.98 -0.05 5.70
C ASP A 122 4.27 -0.89 5.78
N TRP A 123 4.91 -1.03 4.63
CA TRP A 123 6.08 -1.90 4.50
C TRP A 123 7.26 -1.45 5.37
N LYS A 124 7.40 -0.15 5.65
CA LYS A 124 8.56 0.41 6.37
C LYS A 124 8.58 -0.01 7.84
N HIS A 125 7.41 -0.26 8.40
CA HIS A 125 7.22 -0.51 9.82
C HIS A 125 6.71 -1.92 10.12
N ALA A 126 6.42 -2.71 9.09
CA ALA A 126 5.85 -4.04 9.26
C ALA A 126 6.91 -5.16 9.20
N PRO A 127 6.96 -6.04 10.22
CA PRO A 127 7.86 -7.20 10.20
C PRO A 127 7.62 -8.13 8.99
N VAL A 128 6.38 -8.22 8.50
CA VAL A 128 6.00 -9.04 7.33
C VAL A 128 6.75 -8.64 6.05
N SER A 129 7.25 -7.40 5.96
CA SER A 129 8.07 -6.95 4.84
C SER A 129 9.38 -7.72 4.73
N ARG A 130 9.94 -8.21 5.84
CA ARG A 130 11.15 -9.05 5.83
C ARG A 130 10.89 -10.32 5.04
N ILE A 131 9.72 -10.95 5.22
CA ILE A 131 9.34 -12.14 4.46
C ILE A 131 9.35 -11.83 2.95
N PHE A 132 8.78 -10.69 2.56
CA PHE A 132 8.73 -10.29 1.15
C PHE A 132 10.13 -10.06 0.53
N PHE A 133 11.09 -9.52 1.27
CA PHE A 133 12.43 -9.25 0.75
C PHE A 133 13.38 -10.46 0.83
N ASN A 134 13.20 -11.32 1.83
CA ASN A 134 14.13 -12.40 2.14
C ASN A 134 13.76 -13.74 1.50
N TYR A 135 12.48 -13.97 1.19
CA TYR A 135 11.98 -15.26 0.70
C TYR A 135 11.29 -15.15 -0.65
N ARG A 136 11.40 -16.23 -1.43
CA ARG A 136 10.77 -16.38 -2.75
C ARG A 136 9.45 -17.11 -2.63
N GLU A 137 8.67 -17.03 -3.70
CA GLU A 137 7.47 -17.85 -3.84
C GLU A 137 7.83 -19.35 -3.80
N GLY A 138 7.09 -20.10 -3.00
CA GLY A 138 7.32 -21.52 -2.72
C GLY A 138 8.31 -21.80 -1.58
N GLU A 139 9.00 -20.79 -1.05
CA GLU A 139 9.96 -21.00 0.04
C GLU A 139 9.28 -21.01 1.42
N GLU A 140 9.81 -21.87 2.30
CA GLU A 140 9.51 -21.83 3.73
C GLU A 140 10.23 -20.65 4.37
N TYR A 141 9.54 -19.93 5.25
CA TYR A 141 10.11 -18.84 6.02
C TYR A 141 10.08 -19.14 7.51
N GLU A 142 11.06 -18.57 8.20
CA GLU A 142 11.17 -18.53 9.65
C GLU A 142 11.64 -17.14 10.04
N GLU A 143 10.74 -16.33 10.58
CA GLU A 143 11.02 -14.92 10.90
C GLU A 143 10.61 -14.63 12.35
N GLU A 144 11.49 -13.94 13.06
CA GLU A 144 11.23 -13.50 14.42
C GLU A 144 10.38 -12.21 14.41
N PHE A 145 9.15 -12.32 14.89
CA PHE A 145 8.24 -11.20 15.11
C PHE A 145 8.14 -10.87 16.60
N PRO A 146 7.69 -9.65 16.95
CA PRO A 146 7.50 -9.29 18.35
C PRO A 146 6.61 -10.31 19.09
N GLY A 147 7.22 -11.05 20.03
CA GLY A 147 6.52 -12.04 20.85
C GLY A 147 6.21 -13.39 20.20
N ARG A 148 6.67 -13.67 18.97
CA ARG A 148 6.53 -15.00 18.35
C ARG A 148 7.56 -15.24 17.24
N ILE A 149 7.96 -16.49 17.05
CA ILE A 149 8.61 -16.94 15.81
C ILE A 149 7.50 -17.36 14.84
N ALA A 150 7.50 -16.78 13.64
CA ALA A 150 6.56 -17.10 12.59
C ALA A 150 7.22 -18.07 11.61
N HIS A 151 6.59 -19.23 11.42
CA HIS A 151 6.99 -20.22 10.43
C HIS A 151 5.84 -20.47 9.46
N GLY A 152 6.14 -20.56 8.18
CA GLY A 152 5.14 -20.77 7.14
C GLY A 152 5.74 -20.87 5.75
N VAL A 153 4.89 -20.79 4.73
CA VAL A 153 5.30 -20.83 3.32
C VAL A 153 4.82 -19.58 2.61
N VAL A 154 5.67 -19.02 1.74
CA VAL A 154 5.27 -17.97 0.81
C VAL A 154 4.53 -18.60 -0.36
N VAL A 155 3.19 -18.57 -0.36
CA VAL A 155 2.36 -19.19 -1.40
C VAL A 155 2.34 -18.34 -2.69
N LYS A 156 2.26 -17.02 -2.55
CA LYS A 156 2.28 -16.08 -3.67
C LYS A 156 3.18 -14.91 -3.32
N ARG A 157 3.98 -14.45 -4.27
CA ARG A 157 4.77 -13.23 -4.15
C ARG A 157 4.78 -12.46 -5.46
N ARG A 158 4.04 -11.35 -5.47
CA ARG A 158 3.90 -10.50 -6.66
C ARG A 158 4.39 -9.09 -6.39
N VAL A 159 5.05 -8.50 -7.37
CA VAL A 159 5.33 -7.06 -7.43
C VAL A 159 4.43 -6.46 -8.48
N VAL A 160 3.75 -5.37 -8.16
CA VAL A 160 2.86 -4.68 -9.08
C VAL A 160 3.33 -3.26 -9.32
N THR A 161 3.05 -2.74 -10.51
CA THR A 161 3.16 -1.32 -10.81
C THR A 161 1.78 -0.79 -11.07
N ILE A 162 1.31 0.11 -10.20
CA ILE A 162 0.04 0.81 -10.33
C ILE A 162 0.35 2.28 -10.55
N TYR A 163 -0.25 2.87 -11.57
CA TYR A 163 -0.11 4.29 -11.86
C TYR A 163 -1.46 4.87 -12.22
N ASN A 164 -1.79 6.02 -11.64
CA ASN A 164 -3.09 6.68 -11.84
C ASN A 164 -4.29 5.73 -11.67
N SER A 165 -4.23 4.85 -10.67
CA SER A 165 -5.28 3.86 -10.37
C SER A 165 -5.41 2.74 -11.42
N VAL A 166 -4.41 2.54 -12.28
CA VAL A 166 -4.39 1.48 -13.29
C VAL A 166 -3.23 0.53 -13.02
N LEU A 167 -3.52 -0.76 -12.96
CA LEU A 167 -2.50 -1.81 -12.88
C LEU A 167 -1.81 -1.96 -14.25
N LEU A 168 -0.51 -1.66 -14.28
CA LEU A 168 0.28 -1.62 -15.51
C LEU A 168 1.25 -2.79 -15.66
N ARG A 169 1.79 -3.30 -14.55
CA ARG A 169 2.74 -4.41 -14.56
C ARG A 169 2.53 -5.34 -13.38
N ILE A 170 2.80 -6.61 -13.60
CA ILE A 170 2.82 -7.65 -12.57
C ILE A 170 4.08 -8.48 -12.78
N HIS A 171 4.85 -8.67 -11.72
CA HIS A 171 5.97 -9.61 -11.67
C HIS A 171 5.62 -10.72 -10.69
N ALA A 172 5.59 -11.96 -11.16
CA ALA A 172 5.19 -13.12 -10.37
C ALA A 172 5.89 -14.38 -10.88
N GLY A 173 6.34 -15.28 -10.01
CA GLY A 173 6.94 -16.57 -10.41
C GLY A 173 8.10 -16.44 -11.41
N GLY A 174 8.90 -15.38 -11.32
CA GLY A 174 10.01 -15.11 -12.25
C GLY A 174 9.60 -14.55 -13.62
N LYS A 175 8.31 -14.36 -13.88
CA LYS A 175 7.75 -13.80 -15.12
C LYS A 175 7.33 -12.34 -14.92
N SER A 176 7.26 -11.60 -16.02
CA SER A 176 6.81 -10.20 -16.07
C SER A 176 5.69 -10.06 -17.08
N TYR A 177 4.61 -9.40 -16.66
CA TYR A 177 3.46 -9.09 -17.49
C TYR A 177 3.27 -7.57 -17.50
N ARG A 178 2.91 -7.04 -18.67
CA ARG A 178 2.67 -5.61 -18.85
C ARG A 178 1.39 -5.38 -19.64
N LYS A 179 0.64 -4.38 -19.21
CA LYS A 179 -0.52 -3.85 -19.93
C LYS A 179 -0.07 -2.88 -21.02
N LEU A 180 -0.52 -3.11 -22.24
CA LEU A 180 -0.32 -2.22 -23.37
C LEU A 180 -1.31 -1.05 -23.34
N ASP A 181 -1.05 -0.02 -24.14
CA ASP A 181 -1.96 1.12 -24.27
C ASP A 181 -3.32 0.71 -24.89
N SER A 182 -3.36 -0.40 -25.63
CA SER A 182 -4.61 -1.03 -26.11
C SER A 182 -5.46 -1.64 -24.99
N GLY A 183 -4.89 -1.78 -23.79
CA GLY A 183 -5.50 -2.49 -22.65
C GLY A 183 -5.21 -3.98 -22.61
N GLU A 184 -4.58 -4.54 -23.66
CA GLU A 184 -4.19 -5.96 -23.69
C GLU A 184 -2.98 -6.24 -22.80
N TRP A 185 -2.96 -7.43 -22.19
CA TRP A 185 -1.83 -7.91 -21.43
C TRP A 185 -0.87 -8.72 -22.29
N VAL A 186 0.42 -8.49 -22.12
CA VAL A 186 1.48 -9.24 -22.79
C VAL A 186 2.55 -9.69 -21.81
N ARG A 187 3.20 -10.81 -22.10
CA ARG A 187 4.39 -11.27 -21.38
C ARG A 187 5.64 -10.58 -21.91
N ASP A 188 6.48 -10.05 -21.01
CA ASP A 188 7.78 -9.50 -21.40
C ASP A 188 8.76 -10.65 -21.73
N LYS A 189 9.48 -10.53 -22.84
CA LYS A 189 10.41 -11.57 -23.33
C LYS A 189 11.69 -11.69 -22.51
N HIS A 190 12.16 -10.57 -21.98
CA HIS A 190 13.28 -10.55 -21.06
C HIS A 190 12.65 -10.61 -19.68
N GLY A 191 12.69 -11.78 -19.05
CA GLY A 191 12.38 -11.92 -17.63
C GLY A 191 13.11 -10.83 -16.84
N PHE A 192 12.52 -10.47 -15.69
CA PHE A 192 12.97 -9.35 -14.88
C PHE A 192 14.49 -9.37 -14.66
N SER A 193 15.22 -8.49 -15.35
CA SER A 193 16.52 -8.01 -14.91
C SER A 193 16.23 -6.67 -14.25
N PRO A 194 16.41 -6.51 -12.93
CA PRO A 194 16.33 -5.19 -12.32
C PRO A 194 17.46 -4.34 -12.90
N SER A 195 17.21 -3.63 -14.00
CA SER A 195 18.09 -2.55 -14.40
C SER A 195 17.82 -1.41 -13.42
N LEU A 196 18.66 -1.32 -12.40
CA LEU A 196 18.82 -0.10 -11.60
C LEU A 196 19.51 0.97 -12.48
N SER A 197 18.88 1.35 -13.59
CA SER A 197 19.26 2.52 -14.40
C SER A 197 18.48 3.73 -13.88
N GLY A 198 18.76 4.06 -12.62
CA GLY A 198 18.13 5.16 -11.90
C GLY A 198 18.94 5.51 -10.67
N GLY A 199 20.16 6.01 -10.88
CA GLY A 199 20.99 6.64 -9.84
C GLY A 199 21.82 5.68 -9.00
N ALA A 200 23.13 5.67 -9.27
CA ALA A 200 24.23 5.08 -8.51
C ALA A 200 24.32 3.53 -8.45
N GLY A 201 25.14 2.99 -9.35
CA GLY A 201 26.08 1.90 -9.02
C GLY A 201 25.50 0.48 -8.97
N SER A 202 25.85 -0.32 -9.98
CA SER A 202 25.78 -1.78 -9.99
C SER A 202 26.16 -2.40 -8.63
N ALA A 203 25.18 -2.95 -7.92
CA ALA A 203 25.43 -3.78 -6.74
C ALA A 203 25.78 -5.20 -7.21
N ASN A 204 27.03 -5.40 -7.61
CA ASN A 204 27.63 -6.71 -7.69
C ASN A 204 27.85 -7.21 -6.26
N ARG A 205 27.30 -8.38 -5.95
CA ARG A 205 27.40 -8.98 -4.62
C ARG A 205 28.83 -9.45 -4.36
N THR A 206 29.59 -8.72 -3.57
CA THR A 206 30.68 -9.28 -2.75
C THR A 206 30.72 -8.57 -1.40
N LEU A 207 30.45 -9.34 -0.36
CA LEU A 207 30.80 -9.01 1.02
C LEU A 207 32.31 -8.76 1.09
N GLN A 208 32.77 -7.52 1.29
CA GLN A 208 33.85 -7.23 2.23
C GLN A 208 34.03 -5.73 2.46
N VAL A 209 34.03 -5.38 3.75
CA VAL A 209 34.50 -4.14 4.34
C VAL A 209 35.95 -3.86 3.91
N GLY A 210 36.27 -2.62 3.53
CA GLY A 210 37.67 -2.20 3.36
C GLY A 210 37.85 -0.89 2.60
N LEU A 211 38.05 0.18 3.38
CA LEU A 211 38.71 1.46 3.04
C LEU A 211 39.57 1.49 1.77
N GLY A 212 39.47 2.59 1.01
CA GLY A 212 40.52 3.01 0.10
C GLY A 212 40.10 4.01 -0.99
N LEU A 213 40.36 5.30 -0.74
CA LEU A 213 40.54 6.35 -1.76
C LEU A 213 41.54 5.84 -2.83
N THR A 214 41.50 6.17 -4.12
CA THR A 214 41.76 7.50 -4.72
C THR A 214 41.52 7.49 -6.23
N ASN A 215 40.95 8.59 -6.72
CA ASN A 215 41.36 9.43 -7.86
C ASN A 215 42.40 8.88 -8.88
N THR A 216 42.02 8.74 -10.16
CA THR A 216 42.48 9.52 -11.33
C THR A 216 41.82 9.00 -12.61
#